data_AF-A0A1G1NEL0-F1
#
_entry.id   AF-A0A1G1NEL0-F1
#
_cell.length_a   1.000
_cell.length_b   1.000
_cell.length_c   1.000
_cell.angle_alpha   90.00
_cell.angle_beta   90.00
_cell.angle_gamma   90.00
#
_symmetry.space_group_name_H-M   'P 1'
#
loop_
_entity.id
_entity.type
_entity.pdbx_description
1 polymer ?
#
loop_
_entity_poly.entity_id
_entity_poly.type
_entity_poly.pdbx_seq_one_letter_code
_entity_poly.pdbx_strand_id
1 'polypeptide(L)' 'MVAIADQRGVIGTVRGECSGRITLAPKGRNGFGYDPVFFSPGFKKTFAELTPSRKNSISHRGRALKKARAVILSHLRRSL' A
#
# COMPACT_ATOMS: atom_id res chain seq x y z
N MET A 1 1.24 0.45 7.46
CA MET A 1 2.61 0.31 7.98
C MET A 1 3.11 -1.08 7.62
N VAL A 2 4.41 -1.25 7.39
CA VAL A 2 5.08 -2.55 7.20
C VAL A 2 6.29 -2.56 8.13
N ALA A 3 6.43 -3.60 8.94
CA ALA A 3 7.65 -3.88 9.69
C ALA A 3 8.46 -4.92 8.93
N ILE A 4 9.78 -4.73 8.87
CA ILE A 4 10.73 -5.68 8.30
C ILE A 4 11.52 -6.24 9.47
N ALA A 5 11.66 -7.56 9.54
CA ALA A 5 12.37 -8.25 10.61
C ALA A 5 13.29 -9.34 10.05
N ASP A 6 14.36 -9.63 10.78
CA ASP A 6 15.28 -10.75 10.58
C ASP A 6 15.30 -11.66 11.82
N GLN A 7 16.28 -12.56 11.91
CA GLN A 7 16.45 -13.46 13.06
C GLN A 7 16.80 -12.74 14.37
N ARG A 8 17.24 -11.48 14.33
CA ARG A 8 17.62 -10.66 15.48
C ARG A 8 16.51 -9.71 15.93
N GLY A 9 15.49 -9.51 15.09
CA GLY A 9 14.30 -8.74 15.42
C GLY A 9 13.88 -7.77 14.31
N VAL A 10 13.15 -6.72 14.68
CA VAL A 10 12.69 -5.70 13.72
C VAL A 10 13.86 -4.81 13.29
N ILE A 11 14.19 -4.86 12.00
CA ILE A 11 15.29 -4.09 11.39
C ILE A 11 14.82 -2.76 10.80
N GLY A 12 13.50 -2.54 10.70
CA GLY A 12 12.95 -1.26 10.29
C GLY A 12 11.43 -1.29 10.13
N THR A 13 10.83 -0.10 10.15
CA THR A 13 9.41 0.09 9.84
C THR A 13 9.25 1.14 8.75
N VAL A 14 8.25 0.95 7.89
CA VAL A 14 7.91 1.89 6.83
C VAL A 14 6.41 2.13 6.78
N ARG A 15 6.04 3.37 6.45
CA ARG A 15 4.65 3.78 6.27
C ARG A 15 4.42 4.27 4.84
N GLY A 16 3.37 3.74 4.24
CA GLY A 16 2.78 4.27 3.03
C GLY A 16 1.39 4.77 3.35
N GLU A 17 1.00 5.83 2.67
CA GLU A 17 -0.28 6.50 2.85
C GLU A 17 -0.91 6.77 1.50
N CYS A 18 -2.22 6.88 1.48
CA CYS A 18 -2.97 7.23 0.29
C CYS A 18 -4.13 8.12 0.71
N SER A 19 -4.13 9.36 0.25
CA SER A 19 -5.20 10.32 0.52
C SER A 19 -6.34 10.09 -0.46
N GLY A 20 -7.56 10.17 0.06
CA GLY A 20 -8.78 9.95 -0.69
C GLY A 20 -9.97 10.59 0.01
N ARG A 21 -11.17 10.23 -0.43
CA ARG A 21 -12.43 10.66 0.17
C ARG A 21 -13.34 9.45 0.34
N ILE A 22 -14.31 9.54 1.25
CA ILE A 22 -15.35 8.51 1.39
C ILE A 22 -16.54 8.91 0.53
N THR A 23 -17.00 8.00 -0.33
CA THR A 23 -18.21 8.21 -1.14
C THR A 23 -19.48 7.94 -0.33
N LEU A 24 -20.60 8.53 -0.76
CA LEU A 24 -21.91 8.30 -0.12
C LEU A 24 -22.50 6.92 -0.43
N ALA A 25 -22.09 6.30 -1.54
CA ALA A 25 -22.52 4.96 -1.94
C ALA A 25 -21.33 4.14 -2.45
N PRO A 26 -21.31 2.83 -2.22
CA PRO A 26 -20.25 1.95 -2.71
C PRO A 26 -20.29 1.81 -4.24
N LYS A 27 -19.13 1.71 -4.88
CA LYS A 27 -18.99 1.42 -6.32
C LYS A 27 -17.89 0.40 -6.56
N GLY A 28 -18.00 -0.37 -7.64
CA GLY A 28 -17.01 -1.39 -8.01
C GLY A 28 -17.19 -2.73 -7.27
N ARG A 29 -16.45 -3.74 -7.73
CA ARG A 29 -16.54 -5.13 -7.24
C ARG A 29 -15.20 -5.76 -6.89
N ASN A 30 -14.09 -5.07 -7.19
CA ASN A 30 -12.75 -5.57 -6.90
C ASN A 30 -12.33 -5.23 -5.47
N GLY A 31 -11.26 -5.86 -5.00
CA GLY A 31 -10.67 -5.51 -3.71
C GLY A 31 -11.46 -6.07 -2.52
N PHE A 32 -11.35 -5.42 -1.37
CA PHE A 32 -11.92 -5.88 -0.10
C PHE A 32 -12.08 -4.72 0.89
N GLY A 33 -12.83 -4.97 1.97
CA GLY A 33 -13.05 -3.98 3.05
C GLY A 33 -13.68 -2.69 2.52
N TYR A 34 -13.08 -1.55 2.83
CA TYR A 34 -13.60 -0.21 2.48
C TYR A 34 -13.29 0.23 1.04
N ASP A 35 -12.68 -0.63 0.21
CA ASP A 35 -12.35 -0.29 -1.17
C ASP A 35 -13.54 0.25 -1.99
N PRO A 36 -14.79 -0.25 -1.83
CA PRO A 36 -15.94 0.27 -2.56
C PRO A 36 -16.33 1.71 -2.22
N VAL A 37 -15.89 2.24 -1.08
CA VAL A 37 -16.21 3.61 -0.65
C VAL A 37 -15.00 4.54 -0.62
N PHE A 38 -13.77 4.00 -0.72
CA PHE A 38 -12.55 4.79 -0.75
C PHE A 38 -12.30 5.36 -2.16
N PHE A 39 -12.63 6.62 -2.36
CA PHE A 39 -12.42 7.36 -3.61
C PHE A 39 -10.99 7.85 -3.76
N SER A 40 -10.39 7.53 -4.91
CA SER A 40 -9.08 8.02 -5.34
C SER A 40 -9.22 9.18 -6.32
N PRO A 41 -8.87 10.43 -5.93
CA PRO A 41 -9.00 11.60 -6.81
C PRO A 41 -8.22 11.45 -8.12
N GLY A 42 -7.02 10.84 -8.06
CA GLY A 42 -6.15 10.66 -9.22
C GLY A 42 -6.72 9.73 -10.31
N PHE A 43 -7.64 8.84 -9.94
CA PHE A 43 -8.30 7.92 -10.89
C PHE A 43 -9.78 8.22 -11.09
N LYS A 44 -10.34 9.20 -10.35
CA LYS A 44 -11.77 9.52 -10.31
C LYS A 44 -12.65 8.27 -10.09
N LYS A 45 -12.15 7.34 -9.28
CA LYS A 45 -12.74 6.01 -9.04
C LYS A 45 -12.54 5.60 -7.60
N THR A 46 -13.47 4.81 -7.08
CA THR A 46 -13.25 4.04 -5.85
C THR A 46 -12.18 2.98 -6.06
N PHE A 47 -11.55 2.51 -4.99
CA PHE A 47 -10.55 1.45 -5.10
C PHE A 47 -11.12 0.15 -5.65
N ALA A 48 -12.39 -0.16 -5.39
CA ALA A 48 -13.03 -1.36 -5.92
C ALA A 48 -13.38 -1.26 -7.42
N GLU A 49 -13.31 -0.07 -8.03
CA GLU A 49 -13.43 0.13 -9.48
C GLU A 49 -12.08 0.02 -10.20
N LEU A 50 -10.96 -0.07 -9.47
CA LEU A 50 -9.63 -0.24 -10.05
C LEU A 50 -9.30 -1.73 -10.23
N THR A 51 -8.47 -2.04 -11.23
CA THR A 51 -7.85 -3.36 -11.31
C THR A 51 -6.83 -3.52 -10.16
N PRO A 52 -6.55 -4.75 -9.71
CA PRO A 52 -5.56 -4.98 -8.65
C PRO A 52 -4.20 -4.34 -8.95
N SER A 53 -3.72 -4.42 -10.20
CA SER A 53 -2.46 -3.80 -10.62
C SER A 53 -2.48 -2.28 -10.47
N ARG A 54 -3.54 -1.60 -10.94
CA ARG A 54 -3.69 -0.14 -10.78
C ARG A 54 -3.81 0.27 -9.32
N LYS A 55 -4.54 -0.48 -8.50
CA LYS A 55 -4.61 -0.23 -7.05
C LYS A 55 -3.23 -0.39 -6.41
N ASN A 56 -2.50 -1.45 -6.74
CA ASN A 56 -1.20 -1.74 -6.15
C ASN A 56 -0.15 -0.67 -6.45
N SER A 57 -0.22 0.00 -7.59
CA SER A 57 0.76 1.05 -7.95
C SER A 57 0.67 2.30 -7.07
N ILE A 58 -0.52 2.61 -6.52
CA ILE A 58 -0.80 3.83 -5.74
C ILE A 58 -1.28 3.62 -4.30
N SER A 59 -1.70 2.41 -3.92
CA SER A 59 -2.24 2.14 -2.59
C SER A 59 -1.21 2.40 -1.48
N HIS A 60 -1.72 2.66 -0.28
CA HIS A 60 -0.89 2.82 0.93
C HIS A 60 0.03 1.60 1.14
N ARG A 61 -0.45 0.39 0.85
CA ARG A 61 0.33 -0.85 0.95
C ARG A 61 1.44 -0.90 -0.11
N GLY A 62 1.11 -0.63 -1.37
CA GLY A 62 2.10 -0.61 -2.45
C GLY A 62 3.20 0.43 -2.21
N ARG A 63 2.83 1.63 -1.71
CA ARG A 63 3.78 2.67 -1.31
C ARG A 63 4.67 2.24 -0.14
N ALA A 64 4.12 1.56 0.86
CA ALA A 64 4.91 1.03 1.97
C ALA A 64 5.91 -0.03 1.50
N LEU A 65 5.49 -0.96 0.64
CA LEU A 65 6.37 -2.02 0.10
C LEU A 65 7.51 -1.46 -0.77
N LYS A 66 7.24 -0.42 -1.58
CA LYS A 66 8.29 0.29 -2.32
C LYS A 66 9.37 0.85 -1.39
N LYS A 67 8.98 1.41 -0.23
CA LYS A 67 9.94 1.88 0.79
C LYS A 67 10.64 0.72 1.51
N ALA A 68 9.94 -0.38 1.77
CA ALA A 68 10.51 -1.56 2.42
C ALA A 68 11.68 -2.15 1.62
N ARG A 69 11.62 -2.09 0.28
CA ARG A 69 12.72 -2.53 -0.59
C ARG A 69 14.07 -1.87 -0.24
N ALA A 70 14.07 -0.58 0.10
CA ALA A 70 15.31 0.11 0.48
C ALA A 70 15.87 -0.44 1.80
N VAL A 71 15.01 -0.68 2.81
CA VAL A 71 15.40 -1.27 4.10
C VAL A 71 16.02 -2.65 3.88
N ILE A 72 15.38 -3.49 3.07
CA ILE A 72 15.86 -4.85 2.77
C ILE A 72 17.22 -4.80 2.07
N LEU A 73 17.38 -3.99 1.03
CA LEU A 73 18.66 -3.89 0.31
C LEU A 73 19.79 -3.36 1.17
N SER A 74 19.51 -2.35 2.01
CA SER A 74 20.50 -1.84 2.97
C SER A 74 20.90 -2.89 4.01
N HIS A 75 19.96 -3.73 4.46
CA HIS A 75 20.25 -4.81 5.38
C HIS A 75 21.10 -5.91 4.74
N LEU A 76 20.71 -6.39 3.56
CA LEU A 76 21.45 -7.43 2.83
C LEU A 76 22.91 -7.04 2.52
N ARG A 77 23.16 -5.75 2.23
CA ARG A 77 24.52 -5.24 1.98
C ARG A 77 25.42 -5.18 3.21
N ARG A 78 24.86 -5.19 4.43
CA ARG A 78 25.62 -5.17 5.69
C ARG A 78 25.90 -6.58 6.22
N SER A 79 25.25 -7.59 5.63
CA SER A 79 25.34 -9.00 5.99
C SER A 79 26.24 -9.80 5.03
N LEU A 80 26.73 -9.16 3.98
CA LEU A 80 27.77 -9.63 3.07
C LEU A 80 29.10 -8.98 3.47
#